data_AF-A0A3D9DDH4-F1
#
_entry.id   AF-A0A3D9DDH4-F1
#
_cell.length_a   1.000
_cell.length_b   1.000
_cell.length_c   1.000
_cell.angle_alpha   90.00
_cell.angle_beta   90.00
_cell.angle_gamma   90.00
#
_symmetry.space_group_name_H-M   'P 1'
#
loop_
_entity.id
_entity.type
_entity.pdbx_description
1 polymer ?
#
loop_
_entity_poly.entity_id
_entity_poly.type
_entity_poly.pdbx_seq_one_letter_code
_entity_poly.pdbx_strand_id
1 'polypeptide(L)'
;MEIIPHYIFKEFEENYLQEYVIHLSEDAEKITLLDYYEKLDDYYSGLVRVLGDLFNDQLIDIIKNNFHWEVFRGFVFVKFPDLFESQIDGTLEKATIRYSFEMNRLIENRLDIGVSLYMELNNILSFLTNKIIEAALNRPENNNDEKRKRVVLTNPKKLALLQAIGFFDLPTITELSEDDQNKIVALLLDADKKEFVYKNRLNLNSKNPNYQIDKYTAFQYVEEMEQLLNGMQ
;
A
#
# COMPACT_ATOMS: atom_id res chain seq x y z
N MET A 1 16.11 -3.69 4.09
CA MET A 1 15.06 -2.86 4.70
C MET A 1 15.39 -2.49 6.15
N GLU A 2 15.82 -1.25 6.37
CA GLU A 2 15.91 -0.64 7.70
C GLU A 2 14.53 -0.06 8.07
N ILE A 3 14.02 -0.29 9.28
CA ILE A 3 12.71 0.23 9.69
C ILE A 3 12.89 1.60 10.33
N ILE A 4 12.11 2.59 9.88
CA ILE A 4 12.03 3.89 10.54
C ILE A 4 11.12 3.74 11.76
N PRO A 5 11.63 3.97 12.98
CA PRO A 5 10.83 3.81 14.20
C PRO A 5 9.81 4.94 14.34
N HIS A 6 8.57 4.57 14.64
CA HIS A 6 7.53 5.49 15.12
C HIS A 6 7.04 5.08 16.49
N TYR A 7 6.95 6.03 17.42
CA TYR A 7 6.47 5.78 18.79
C TYR A 7 5.13 6.48 19.09
N ILE A 8 4.57 7.16 18.10
CA ILE A 8 3.24 7.77 18.13
C ILE A 8 2.42 7.13 17.00
N PHE A 9 1.30 6.51 17.34
CA PHE A 9 0.46 5.75 16.41
C PHE A 9 0.01 6.60 15.21
N LYS A 10 -0.38 7.85 15.45
CA LYS A 10 -0.83 8.74 14.37
C LYS A 10 0.26 9.01 13.34
N GLU A 11 1.49 9.26 13.80
CA GLU A 11 2.63 9.49 12.92
C GLU A 11 2.96 8.23 12.11
N PHE A 12 2.89 7.06 12.76
CA PHE A 12 3.04 5.78 12.09
C PHE A 12 1.98 5.59 10.99
N GLU A 13 0.69 5.77 11.32
CA GLU A 13 -0.44 5.57 10.41
C GLU A 13 -0.35 6.47 9.16
N GLU A 14 0.14 7.71 9.33
CA GLU A 14 0.27 8.67 8.22
C GLU A 14 1.44 8.33 7.27
N ASN A 15 2.49 7.67 7.76
CA ASN A 15 3.76 7.57 7.04
C ASN A 15 4.15 6.15 6.59
N TYR A 16 3.65 5.08 7.23
CA TYR A 16 4.15 3.70 7.00
C TYR A 16 4.08 3.23 5.54
N LEU A 17 3.09 3.68 4.75
CA LEU A 17 2.98 3.35 3.32
C LEU A 17 3.95 4.16 2.45
N GLN A 18 4.27 5.39 2.83
CA GLN A 18 5.27 6.18 2.11
C GLN A 18 6.65 5.54 2.28
N GLU A 19 6.96 5.07 3.48
CA GLU A 19 8.19 4.35 3.80
C GLU A 19 8.29 3.03 3.01
N TYR A 20 7.19 2.30 2.89
CA TYR A 20 7.13 1.12 2.01
C TYR A 20 7.50 1.44 0.56
N VAL A 21 6.97 2.54 0.00
CA VAL A 21 7.28 2.97 -1.37
C VAL A 21 8.76 3.31 -1.53
N ILE A 22 9.37 3.94 -0.52
CA ILE A 22 10.82 4.22 -0.52
C ILE A 22 11.61 2.89 -0.54
N HIS A 23 11.25 1.93 0.31
CA HIS A 23 11.94 0.64 0.36
C HIS A 23 11.82 -0.17 -0.94
N LEU A 24 10.68 -0.10 -1.64
CA LEU A 24 10.53 -0.69 -2.97
C LEU A 24 11.46 -0.09 -4.03
N SER A 25 11.92 1.14 -3.83
CA SER A 25 12.86 1.81 -4.75
C SER A 25 14.32 1.46 -4.47
N GLU A 26 14.64 0.99 -3.27
CA GLU A 26 16.00 0.69 -2.82
C GLU A 26 16.33 -0.82 -2.90
N ASP A 27 15.38 -1.72 -2.64
CA ASP A 27 15.57 -3.17 -2.69
C ASP A 27 15.12 -3.73 -4.07
N ALA A 28 16.04 -4.37 -4.80
CA ALA A 28 15.77 -5.01 -6.09
C ALA A 28 14.89 -6.27 -6.00
N GLU A 29 14.66 -6.79 -4.79
CA GLU A 29 13.74 -7.89 -4.52
C GLU A 29 12.33 -7.37 -4.24
N LYS A 30 11.34 -7.98 -4.91
CA LYS A 30 9.92 -7.67 -4.76
C LYS A 30 9.42 -8.07 -3.37
N ILE A 31 9.71 -7.26 -2.36
CA ILE A 31 9.05 -7.35 -1.05
C ILE A 31 7.55 -7.10 -1.30
N THR A 32 6.69 -8.01 -0.85
CA THR A 32 5.25 -7.80 -0.93
C THR A 32 4.78 -6.93 0.24
N LEU A 33 3.61 -6.31 0.09
CA LEU A 33 3.02 -5.50 1.16
C LEU A 33 2.77 -6.31 2.43
N LEU A 34 2.46 -7.62 2.30
CA LEU A 34 2.31 -8.47 3.48
C LEU A 34 3.65 -8.72 4.17
N ASP A 35 4.72 -9.01 3.42
CA ASP A 35 6.05 -9.20 4.00
C ASP A 35 6.53 -7.93 4.72
N TYR A 36 6.13 -6.76 4.20
CA TYR A 36 6.38 -5.47 4.87
C TYR A 36 5.65 -5.36 6.20
N TYR A 37 4.34 -5.67 6.23
CA TYR A 37 3.57 -5.63 7.48
C TYR A 37 4.07 -6.63 8.52
N GLU A 38 4.41 -7.86 8.11
CA GLU A 38 4.98 -8.88 9.00
C GLU A 38 6.30 -8.41 9.62
N LYS A 39 7.18 -7.76 8.83
CA LYS A 39 8.43 -7.18 9.37
C LYS A 39 8.19 -6.06 10.37
N LEU A 40 7.21 -5.19 10.12
CA LEU A 40 6.84 -4.15 11.08
C LEU A 40 6.27 -4.76 12.36
N ASP A 41 5.40 -5.77 12.24
CA ASP A 41 4.80 -6.46 13.38
C ASP A 41 5.86 -7.12 14.27
N ASP A 42 6.82 -7.83 13.68
CA ASP A 42 7.96 -8.41 14.38
C ASP A 42 8.78 -7.35 15.15
N TYR A 43 9.07 -6.23 14.49
CA TYR A 43 9.83 -5.13 15.07
C TYR A 43 9.11 -4.53 16.28
N TYR A 44 7.83 -4.16 16.11
CA TYR A 44 7.04 -3.54 17.18
C TYR A 44 6.72 -4.50 18.32
N SER A 45 6.50 -5.79 18.02
CA SER A 45 6.35 -6.83 19.03
C SER A 45 7.61 -6.99 19.87
N GLY A 46 8.78 -6.90 19.23
CA GLY A 46 10.08 -6.87 19.91
C GLY A 46 10.18 -5.72 20.91
N LEU A 47 9.80 -4.51 20.51
CA LEU A 47 9.78 -3.34 21.39
C LEU A 47 8.81 -3.53 22.56
N VAL A 48 7.58 -3.99 22.32
CA VAL A 48 6.59 -4.23 23.38
C VAL A 48 7.09 -5.27 24.39
N ARG A 49 7.78 -6.32 23.94
CA ARG A 49 8.38 -7.31 24.83
C ARG A 49 9.44 -6.67 25.74
N VAL A 50 10.30 -5.81 25.19
CA VAL A 50 11.28 -5.04 25.96
C VAL A 50 10.58 -4.08 26.93
N LEU A 51 9.41 -3.53 26.54
CA LEU A 51 8.63 -2.67 27.43
C LEU A 51 8.10 -3.41 28.67
N GLY A 52 7.92 -4.74 28.59
CA GLY A 52 7.53 -5.57 29.73
C GLY A 52 8.52 -5.52 30.90
N ASP A 53 9.79 -5.21 30.63
CA ASP A 53 10.86 -5.13 31.62
C ASP A 53 11.06 -3.71 32.20
N LEU A 54 10.28 -2.71 31.75
CA LEU A 54 10.46 -1.29 32.12
C LEU A 54 10.11 -0.93 33.56
N PHE A 55 9.61 -1.89 34.34
CA PHE A 55 9.37 -1.68 35.76
C PHE A 55 10.66 -1.74 36.60
N ASN A 56 11.83 -1.81 35.93
CA ASN A 56 13.15 -1.86 36.53
C ASN A 56 13.84 -0.47 36.54
N ASP A 57 14.72 -0.23 37.51
CA ASP A 57 15.53 0.98 37.62
C ASP A 57 16.50 1.18 36.44
N GLN A 58 16.66 0.15 35.60
CA GLN A 58 17.43 0.16 34.35
C GLN A 58 16.70 0.75 33.14
N LEU A 59 15.54 1.40 33.33
CA LEU A 59 14.72 1.95 32.25
C LEU A 59 15.56 2.70 31.20
N ILE A 60 16.44 3.61 31.66
CA ILE A 60 17.22 4.45 30.76
C ILE A 60 18.14 3.63 29.86
N ASP A 61 18.78 2.59 30.40
CA ASP A 61 19.67 1.74 29.64
C ASP A 61 18.87 0.87 28.66
N ILE A 62 17.71 0.37 29.09
CA ILE A 62 16.78 -0.36 28.23
C ILE A 62 16.34 0.52 27.05
N ILE A 63 15.97 1.78 27.31
CA ILE A 63 15.57 2.73 26.28
C ILE A 63 16.74 3.01 25.34
N LYS A 64 17.93 3.34 25.85
CA LYS A 64 19.09 3.63 25.01
C LYS A 64 19.52 2.46 24.13
N ASN A 65 19.38 1.24 24.62
CA ASN A 65 19.83 0.04 23.90
C ASN A 65 18.82 -0.49 22.90
N ASN A 66 17.53 -0.20 23.08
CA ASN A 66 16.46 -0.79 22.26
C ASN A 66 15.67 0.25 21.45
N PHE A 67 15.79 1.54 21.78
CA PHE A 67 15.04 2.61 21.14
C PHE A 67 15.98 3.62 20.49
N HIS A 68 15.53 4.17 19.36
CA HIS A 68 16.22 5.28 18.73
C HIS A 68 16.01 6.53 19.60
N TRP A 69 17.06 6.88 20.35
CA TRP A 69 16.98 7.87 21.43
C TRP A 69 16.36 9.20 21.00
N GLU A 70 16.74 9.74 19.84
CA GLU A 70 16.21 11.02 19.36
C GLU A 70 14.71 10.95 19.05
N VAL A 71 14.26 9.84 18.46
CA VAL A 71 12.83 9.62 18.15
C VAL A 71 12.05 9.41 19.44
N PHE A 72 12.61 8.65 20.39
CA PHE A 72 12.00 8.46 21.71
C PHE A 72 11.90 9.78 22.47
N ARG A 73 12.93 10.61 22.42
CA ARG A 73 12.91 11.94 23.03
C ARG A 73 11.81 12.81 22.42
N GLY A 74 11.63 12.75 21.10
CA GLY A 74 10.51 13.40 20.40
C GLY A 74 9.16 12.92 20.93
N PHE A 75 8.98 11.62 21.11
CA PHE A 75 7.79 11.05 21.75
C PHE A 75 7.53 11.63 23.15
N VAL A 76 8.53 11.64 24.03
CA VAL A 76 8.37 12.18 25.39
C VAL A 76 8.03 13.67 25.32
N PHE A 77 8.66 14.42 24.41
CA PHE A 77 8.38 15.85 24.24
C PHE A 77 6.92 16.11 23.83
N VAL A 78 6.37 15.30 22.92
CA VAL A 78 4.99 15.45 22.46
C VAL A 78 3.99 15.02 23.54
N LYS A 79 4.23 13.91 24.23
CA LYS A 79 3.27 13.34 25.21
C LYS A 79 3.38 13.95 26.60
N PHE A 80 4.56 14.43 26.97
CA PHE A 80 4.88 14.96 28.29
C PHE A 80 5.67 16.27 28.17
N PRO A 81 5.11 17.30 27.52
CA PRO A 81 5.81 18.56 27.26
C PRO A 81 6.30 19.24 28.55
N ASP A 82 5.54 19.09 29.64
CA ASP A 82 5.86 19.68 30.95
C ASP A 82 7.14 19.11 31.59
N LEU A 83 7.63 17.95 31.11
CA LEU A 83 8.91 17.39 31.56
C LEU A 83 10.11 18.18 31.02
N PHE A 84 9.91 18.96 29.95
CA PHE A 84 10.93 19.78 29.32
C PHE A 84 10.68 21.27 29.62
N GLU A 85 10.90 21.69 30.87
CA GLU A 85 10.82 23.12 31.23
C GLU A 85 12.03 23.93 30.70
N SER A 86 11.72 25.18 30.33
CA SER A 86 12.51 26.10 29.50
C SER A 86 13.53 26.97 30.24
N GLN A 87 13.82 26.75 31.52
CA GLN A 87 14.59 27.70 32.33
C GLN A 87 16.09 27.39 32.48
N ILE A 88 16.79 27.15 31.37
CA ILE A 88 18.25 27.05 31.41
C ILE A 88 18.87 28.01 30.39
N ASP A 89 19.09 29.24 30.83
CA ASP A 89 19.79 30.31 30.11
C ASP A 89 21.20 29.87 29.68
N GLY A 90 21.44 29.93 28.36
CA GLY A 90 22.48 29.19 27.64
C GLY A 90 23.93 29.43 28.07
N THR A 91 24.50 28.45 28.76
CA THR A 91 25.96 28.26 28.94
C THR A 91 26.29 26.76 28.88
N LEU A 92 27.50 26.40 28.42
CA LEU A 92 27.93 25.00 28.20
C LEU A 92 27.89 24.15 29.49
N GLU A 93 28.26 24.76 30.63
CA GLU A 93 28.24 24.14 31.96
C GLU A 93 26.80 23.77 32.40
N LYS A 94 25.81 24.51 31.90
CA LYS A 94 24.41 24.22 32.13
C LYS A 94 23.83 23.19 31.17
N ALA A 95 24.50 22.82 30.08
CA ALA A 95 24.04 21.72 29.22
C ALA A 95 24.12 20.37 29.95
N THR A 96 25.18 20.16 30.73
CA THR A 96 25.32 18.97 31.59
C THR A 96 24.28 18.97 32.72
N ILE A 97 24.05 20.12 33.35
CA ILE A 97 23.02 20.28 34.39
C ILE A 97 21.63 20.03 33.80
N ARG A 98 21.33 20.61 32.64
CA ARG A 98 20.09 20.39 31.89
C ARG A 98 19.86 18.93 31.57
N TYR A 99 20.87 18.25 31.04
CA TYR A 99 20.79 16.82 30.74
C TYR A 99 20.51 16.02 32.02
N SER A 100 21.24 16.28 33.11
CA SER A 100 21.00 15.58 34.38
C SER A 100 19.59 15.79 34.94
N PHE A 101 19.04 17.00 34.78
CA PHE A 101 17.69 17.34 35.23
C PHE A 101 16.61 16.68 34.37
N GLU A 102 16.73 16.75 33.04
CA GLU A 102 15.86 16.04 32.10
C GLU A 102 15.87 14.53 32.39
N MET A 103 17.06 13.95 32.64
CA MET A 103 17.19 12.54 32.98
C MET A 103 16.51 12.15 34.30
N ASN A 104 16.64 12.98 35.34
CA ASN A 104 15.96 12.72 36.61
C ASN A 104 14.44 12.76 36.45
N ARG A 105 13.90 13.71 35.67
CA ARG A 105 12.46 13.79 35.40
C ARG A 105 11.96 12.60 34.59
N LEU A 106 12.74 12.11 33.63
CA LEU A 106 12.43 10.86 32.93
C LEU A 106 12.35 9.67 33.89
N ILE A 107 13.29 9.55 34.84
CA ILE A 107 13.31 8.48 35.83
C ILE A 107 12.12 8.60 36.80
N GLU A 108 11.79 9.81 37.25
CA GLU A 108 10.64 10.07 38.13
C GLU A 108 9.32 9.71 37.46
N ASN A 109 9.16 10.04 36.17
CA ASN A 109 7.94 9.83 35.39
C ASN A 109 7.96 8.53 34.58
N ARG A 110 8.89 7.62 34.88
CA ARG A 110 9.15 6.42 34.10
C ARG A 110 7.95 5.53 33.85
N LEU A 111 7.09 5.41 34.86
CA LEU A 111 5.90 4.56 34.78
C LEU A 111 4.88 5.14 33.80
N ASP A 112 4.60 6.44 33.90
CA ASP A 112 3.64 7.10 33.02
C ASP A 112 4.13 7.13 31.57
N ILE A 113 5.42 7.41 31.38
CA ILE A 113 6.08 7.35 30.06
C ILE A 113 6.00 5.93 29.49
N GLY A 114 6.36 4.92 30.28
CA GLY A 114 6.32 3.52 29.87
C GLY A 114 4.90 3.06 29.50
N VAL A 115 3.90 3.43 30.30
CA VAL A 115 2.48 3.12 30.03
C VAL A 115 2.00 3.83 28.76
N SER A 116 2.32 5.12 28.58
CA SER A 116 1.94 5.85 27.38
C SER A 116 2.59 5.26 26.13
N LEU A 117 3.88 4.92 26.19
CA LEU A 117 4.59 4.29 25.09
C LEU A 117 4.00 2.91 24.78
N TYR A 118 3.73 2.11 25.81
CA TYR A 118 3.09 0.80 25.66
C TYR A 118 1.74 0.90 24.95
N MET A 119 0.91 1.87 25.30
CA MET A 119 -0.38 2.08 24.63
C MET A 119 -0.21 2.44 23.14
N GLU A 120 0.72 3.34 22.82
CA GLU A 120 0.98 3.70 21.42
C GLU A 120 1.49 2.51 20.60
N LEU A 121 2.44 1.73 21.13
CA LEU A 121 2.94 0.54 20.43
C LEU A 121 1.85 -0.52 20.25
N ASN A 122 0.96 -0.70 21.22
CA ASN A 122 -0.17 -1.62 21.06
C ASN A 122 -1.20 -1.14 20.02
N ASN A 123 -1.41 0.17 19.89
CA ASN A 123 -2.24 0.71 18.81
C ASN A 123 -1.62 0.42 17.44
N ILE A 124 -0.30 0.59 17.32
CA ILE A 124 0.45 0.23 16.11
C ILE A 124 0.30 -1.27 15.81
N LEU A 125 0.50 -2.15 16.79
CA LEU A 125 0.35 -3.60 16.61
C LEU A 125 -1.07 -4.02 16.22
N SER A 126 -2.08 -3.44 16.87
CA SER A 126 -3.48 -3.71 16.54
C SER A 126 -3.79 -3.31 15.09
N PHE A 127 -3.30 -2.15 14.67
CA PHE A 127 -3.42 -1.71 13.29
C PHE A 127 -2.71 -2.65 12.31
N LEU A 128 -1.47 -3.04 12.60
CA LEU A 128 -0.69 -3.96 11.77
C LEU A 128 -1.36 -5.33 11.67
N THR A 129 -1.84 -5.87 12.78
CA THR A 129 -2.59 -7.14 12.81
C THR A 129 -3.81 -7.06 11.90
N ASN A 130 -4.59 -5.98 11.95
CA ASN A 130 -5.73 -5.79 11.06
C ASN A 130 -5.29 -5.71 9.59
N LYS A 131 -4.21 -4.99 9.28
CA LYS A 131 -3.66 -4.88 7.92
C LYS A 131 -3.12 -6.20 7.39
N ILE A 132 -2.49 -7.01 8.25
CA ILE A 132 -2.04 -8.37 7.95
C ILE A 132 -3.23 -9.27 7.64
N ILE A 133 -4.28 -9.24 8.49
CA ILE A 133 -5.51 -10.00 8.26
C ILE A 133 -6.17 -9.58 6.96
N GLU A 134 -6.33 -8.27 6.71
CA GLU A 134 -6.87 -7.74 5.46
C GLU A 134 -6.04 -8.22 4.26
N ALA A 135 -4.71 -8.13 4.32
CA ALA A 135 -3.83 -8.56 3.25
C ALA A 135 -3.86 -10.08 3.04
N ALA A 136 -3.97 -10.87 4.11
CA ALA A 136 -4.04 -12.32 4.08
C ALA A 136 -5.38 -12.83 3.55
N LEU A 137 -6.51 -12.20 3.94
CA LEU A 137 -7.83 -12.51 3.41
C LEU A 137 -7.97 -12.11 1.93
N ASN A 138 -7.27 -11.05 1.53
CA ASN A 138 -7.21 -10.61 0.14
C ASN A 138 -6.11 -11.31 -0.67
N ARG A 139 -5.28 -12.17 -0.05
CA ARG A 139 -4.39 -13.05 -0.83
C ARG A 139 -5.30 -13.96 -1.66
N PRO A 140 -5.16 -13.97 -2.99
CA PRO A 140 -5.82 -14.99 -3.78
C PRO A 140 -5.30 -16.34 -3.30
N GLU A 141 -6.15 -17.12 -2.63
CA GLU A 141 -5.88 -18.49 -2.22
C GLU A 141 -5.36 -19.28 -3.43
N ASN A 142 -4.05 -19.52 -3.49
CA ASN A 142 -3.50 -20.56 -4.31
C ASN A 142 -3.40 -21.79 -3.42
N ASN A 143 -4.45 -22.63 -3.46
CA ASN A 143 -4.31 -24.08 -3.63
C ASN A 143 -5.69 -24.73 -3.75
N ASN A 144 -6.27 -24.60 -4.96
CA ASN A 144 -6.64 -25.73 -5.79
C ASN A 144 -7.22 -25.19 -7.10
N ASP A 145 -6.47 -25.31 -8.20
CA ASP A 145 -6.92 -25.63 -9.56
C ASP A 145 -8.27 -25.11 -10.11
N GLU A 146 -8.79 -24.00 -9.63
CA GLU A 146 -9.76 -23.23 -10.38
C GLU A 146 -9.09 -21.94 -10.78
N LYS A 147 -8.60 -21.96 -12.02
CA LYS A 147 -8.51 -20.78 -12.88
C LYS A 147 -9.56 -19.79 -12.40
N ARG A 148 -9.15 -18.76 -11.66
CA ARG A 148 -9.84 -17.47 -11.77
C ARG A 148 -9.79 -17.23 -13.26
N LYS A 149 -10.90 -17.54 -13.93
CA LYS A 149 -11.19 -17.03 -15.24
C LYS A 149 -11.18 -15.52 -14.96
N ARG A 150 -10.00 -14.88 -15.09
CA ARG A 150 -9.94 -13.60 -15.80
C ARG A 150 -10.93 -13.85 -16.91
N VAL A 151 -12.04 -13.11 -16.92
CA VAL A 151 -12.97 -13.24 -18.03
C VAL A 151 -12.12 -12.81 -19.21
N VAL A 152 -11.50 -13.79 -19.88
CA VAL A 152 -10.68 -13.57 -21.05
C VAL A 152 -11.75 -13.29 -22.06
N LEU A 153 -12.10 -12.01 -22.16
CA LEU A 153 -13.01 -11.51 -23.16
C LEU A 153 -12.39 -11.95 -24.47
N THR A 154 -13.10 -12.83 -25.18
CA THR A 154 -12.73 -13.20 -26.54
C THR A 154 -12.58 -11.91 -27.35
N ASN A 155 -11.69 -11.87 -28.34
CA ASN A 155 -11.46 -10.68 -29.17
C ASN A 155 -12.74 -9.97 -29.67
N PRO A 156 -13.84 -10.69 -30.03
CA PRO A 156 -15.12 -10.06 -30.34
C PRO A 156 -15.76 -9.26 -29.17
N LYS A 157 -15.68 -9.75 -27.93
CA LYS A 157 -16.19 -9.05 -26.74
C LYS A 157 -15.36 -7.80 -26.42
N LYS A 158 -14.04 -7.88 -26.60
CA LYS A 158 -13.16 -6.72 -26.45
C LYS A 158 -13.46 -5.64 -27.51
N LEU A 159 -13.70 -6.03 -28.76
CA LEU A 159 -14.12 -5.11 -29.83
C LEU A 159 -15.45 -4.42 -29.53
N ALA A 160 -16.45 -5.18 -29.06
CA ALA A 160 -17.74 -4.61 -28.68
C ALA A 160 -17.59 -3.56 -27.56
N LEU A 161 -16.70 -3.79 -26.59
CA LEU A 161 -16.40 -2.84 -25.54
C LEU A 161 -15.73 -1.57 -26.08
N LEU A 162 -14.74 -1.70 -26.98
CA LEU A 162 -14.10 -0.56 -27.65
C LEU A 162 -15.12 0.30 -28.40
N GLN A 163 -16.11 -0.32 -29.05
CA GLN A 163 -17.20 0.40 -29.71
C GLN A 163 -18.10 1.13 -28.70
N ALA A 164 -18.50 0.45 -27.61
CA ALA A 164 -19.39 1.01 -26.60
C ALA A 164 -18.80 2.25 -25.91
N ILE A 165 -17.48 2.31 -25.74
CA ILE A 165 -16.78 3.47 -25.18
C ILE A 165 -16.46 4.55 -26.23
N GLY A 166 -16.91 4.40 -27.47
CA GLY A 166 -16.69 5.36 -28.55
C GLY A 166 -15.24 5.45 -29.03
N PHE A 167 -14.42 4.40 -28.84
CA PHE A 167 -13.00 4.41 -29.20
C PHE A 167 -12.77 4.71 -30.68
N PHE A 168 -13.60 4.16 -31.56
CA PHE A 168 -13.50 4.34 -33.01
C PHE A 168 -13.96 5.72 -33.50
N ASP A 169 -14.72 6.44 -32.67
CA ASP A 169 -15.23 7.79 -32.98
C ASP A 169 -14.28 8.90 -32.50
N LEU A 170 -13.16 8.53 -31.85
CA LEU A 170 -12.16 9.49 -31.40
C LEU A 170 -11.51 10.20 -32.60
N PRO A 171 -11.35 11.54 -32.57
CA PRO A 171 -10.67 12.28 -33.65
C PRO A 171 -9.29 11.73 -33.98
N THR A 172 -8.53 11.36 -32.94
CA THR A 172 -7.19 10.77 -33.06
C THR A 172 -7.17 9.40 -33.72
N ILE A 173 -8.28 8.65 -33.71
CA ILE A 173 -8.39 7.34 -34.37
C ILE A 173 -8.91 7.52 -35.80
N THR A 174 -9.93 8.37 -36.00
CA THR A 174 -10.55 8.63 -37.31
C THR A 174 -9.62 9.33 -38.30
N GLU A 175 -8.63 10.10 -37.83
CA GLU A 175 -7.60 10.73 -38.67
C GLU A 175 -6.49 9.75 -39.13
N LEU A 176 -6.40 8.56 -38.55
CA LEU A 176 -5.38 7.58 -38.90
C LEU A 176 -5.74 6.81 -40.17
N SER A 177 -4.71 6.33 -40.86
CA SER A 177 -4.89 5.38 -41.96
C SER A 177 -5.52 4.08 -41.47
N GLU A 178 -6.29 3.41 -42.33
CA GLU A 178 -6.99 2.17 -42.01
C GLU A 178 -6.01 1.07 -41.53
N ASP A 179 -4.81 1.03 -42.11
CA ASP A 179 -3.75 0.10 -41.69
C ASP A 179 -3.24 0.40 -40.28
N ASP A 180 -3.16 1.66 -39.88
CA ASP A 180 -2.68 2.05 -38.56
C ASP A 180 -3.75 1.86 -37.48
N GLN A 181 -5.01 2.14 -37.81
CA GLN A 181 -6.15 1.80 -36.94
C GLN A 181 -6.19 0.30 -36.66
N ASN A 182 -6.03 -0.53 -37.70
CA ASN A 182 -6.00 -1.99 -37.56
C ASN A 182 -4.81 -2.49 -36.73
N LYS A 183 -3.63 -1.86 -36.84
CA LYS A 183 -2.47 -2.19 -35.98
C LYS A 183 -2.74 -1.88 -34.51
N ILE A 184 -3.33 -0.72 -34.23
CA ILE A 184 -3.66 -0.29 -32.86
C ILE A 184 -4.68 -1.25 -32.25
N VAL A 185 -5.73 -1.59 -33.00
CA VAL A 185 -6.75 -2.55 -32.55
C VAL A 185 -6.13 -3.93 -32.33
N ALA A 186 -5.26 -4.40 -33.23
CA ALA A 186 -4.58 -5.69 -33.05
C ALA A 186 -3.72 -5.72 -31.78
N LEU A 187 -3.03 -4.62 -31.46
CA LEU A 187 -2.26 -4.47 -30.20
C LEU A 187 -3.17 -4.48 -28.97
N LEU A 188 -4.29 -3.75 -29.00
CA LEU A 188 -5.26 -3.69 -27.89
C LEU A 188 -5.94 -5.04 -27.64
N LEU A 189 -6.14 -5.83 -28.71
CA LEU A 189 -6.75 -7.16 -28.62
C LEU A 189 -5.76 -8.25 -28.22
N ASP A 190 -4.45 -7.98 -28.24
CA ASP A 190 -3.37 -8.99 -28.14
C ASP A 190 -3.54 -10.10 -29.20
N ALA A 191 -3.94 -9.70 -30.41
CA ALA A 191 -4.29 -10.62 -31.49
C ALA A 191 -3.04 -10.99 -32.31
N ASP A 192 -2.83 -12.29 -32.55
CA ASP A 192 -1.80 -12.77 -33.48
C ASP A 192 -2.06 -12.19 -34.88
N LYS A 193 -1.01 -11.72 -35.55
CA LYS A 193 -1.02 -11.17 -36.91
C LYS A 193 -1.71 -12.10 -37.91
N LYS A 194 -1.68 -13.41 -37.68
CA LYS A 194 -2.42 -14.41 -38.46
C LYS A 194 -3.94 -14.41 -38.18
N GLU A 195 -4.40 -14.17 -36.96
CA GLU A 195 -5.85 -14.15 -36.66
C GLU A 195 -6.56 -12.92 -37.25
N PHE A 196 -5.86 -11.78 -37.28
CA PHE A 196 -6.40 -10.53 -37.83
C PHE A 196 -6.54 -10.59 -39.36
N VAL A 197 -5.55 -11.17 -40.05
CA VAL A 197 -5.47 -11.22 -41.52
C VAL A 197 -6.19 -12.44 -42.12
N TYR A 198 -6.10 -13.64 -41.51
CA TYR A 198 -6.53 -14.89 -42.15
C TYR A 198 -7.99 -15.28 -41.88
N LYS A 199 -8.60 -14.83 -40.77
CA LYS A 199 -9.99 -15.16 -40.44
C LYS A 199 -11.00 -14.10 -40.86
N ASN A 200 -10.58 -12.90 -41.27
CA ASN A 200 -11.50 -11.84 -41.70
C ASN A 200 -12.61 -11.59 -40.64
N ARG A 201 -12.33 -11.85 -39.36
CA ARG A 201 -13.32 -11.76 -38.26
C ARG A 201 -13.17 -10.50 -37.44
N LEU A 202 -12.02 -9.83 -37.51
CA LEU A 202 -11.69 -8.63 -36.74
C LEU A 202 -11.34 -7.44 -37.64
N ASN A 203 -11.33 -7.66 -38.97
CA ASN A 203 -11.19 -6.60 -39.95
C ASN A 203 -12.50 -5.81 -39.99
N LEU A 204 -12.42 -4.51 -39.69
CA LEU A 204 -13.56 -3.59 -39.63
C LEU A 204 -14.44 -3.66 -40.90
N ASN A 205 -13.88 -4.02 -42.05
CA ASN A 205 -14.61 -4.09 -43.33
C ASN A 205 -14.91 -5.51 -43.84
N SER A 206 -14.58 -6.55 -43.08
CA SER A 206 -14.87 -7.92 -43.50
C SER A 206 -16.32 -8.32 -43.21
N LYS A 207 -17.14 -8.35 -44.27
CA LYS A 207 -18.52 -8.85 -44.32
C LYS A 207 -19.31 -8.59 -43.02
N ASN A 208 -19.70 -7.33 -42.90
CA ASN A 208 -20.66 -6.82 -41.93
C ASN A 208 -20.10 -6.75 -40.48
N PRO A 209 -19.30 -5.73 -40.14
CA PRO A 209 -18.97 -5.42 -38.75
C PRO A 209 -20.24 -5.32 -37.89
N ASN A 210 -21.33 -4.78 -38.45
CA ASN A 210 -22.64 -4.77 -37.79
C ASN A 210 -23.13 -6.18 -37.46
N TYR A 211 -22.83 -7.23 -38.23
CA TYR A 211 -23.24 -8.59 -37.84
C TYR A 211 -22.56 -9.07 -36.56
N GLN A 212 -21.29 -8.71 -36.31
CA GLN A 212 -20.62 -9.06 -35.06
C GLN A 212 -20.98 -8.09 -33.93
N ILE A 213 -21.14 -6.81 -34.24
CA ILE A 213 -21.61 -5.78 -33.31
C ILE A 213 -23.04 -6.15 -32.90
N ASP A 214 -24.01 -6.20 -33.80
CA ASP A 214 -25.41 -6.60 -33.56
C ASP A 214 -25.52 -7.96 -32.86
N LYS A 215 -24.67 -8.95 -33.15
CA LYS A 215 -24.73 -10.25 -32.44
C LYS A 215 -24.34 -10.15 -30.95
N TYR A 216 -23.49 -9.21 -30.57
CA TYR A 216 -22.95 -9.08 -29.21
C TYR A 216 -23.34 -7.77 -28.50
N THR A 217 -23.94 -6.81 -29.21
CA THR A 217 -24.55 -5.56 -28.70
C THR A 217 -26.06 -5.54 -28.91
N ALA A 218 -26.67 -6.53 -29.59
CA ALA A 218 -28.12 -6.71 -29.50
C ALA A 218 -28.49 -6.84 -28.03
N PHE A 219 -29.59 -6.18 -27.68
CA PHE A 219 -30.23 -6.03 -26.37
C PHE A 219 -30.34 -7.29 -25.46
N GLN A 220 -29.89 -8.47 -25.90
CA GLN A 220 -29.78 -9.69 -25.10
C GLN A 220 -28.66 -9.68 -24.05
N TYR A 221 -27.59 -8.89 -24.23
CA TYR A 221 -26.43 -8.94 -23.32
C TYR A 221 -26.18 -7.65 -22.54
N VAL A 222 -27.10 -6.68 -22.60
CA VAL A 222 -26.97 -5.42 -21.86
C VAL A 222 -26.94 -5.69 -20.35
N GLU A 223 -27.83 -6.54 -19.84
CA GLU A 223 -27.83 -6.94 -18.43
C GLU A 223 -26.56 -7.69 -18.03
N GLU A 224 -26.03 -8.56 -18.89
CA GLU A 224 -24.77 -9.27 -18.63
C GLU A 224 -23.56 -8.32 -18.64
N MET A 225 -23.57 -7.29 -19.50
CA MET A 225 -22.53 -6.26 -19.56
C MET A 225 -22.62 -5.30 -18.37
N GLU A 226 -23.82 -4.91 -17.95
CA GLU A 226 -24.06 -4.13 -16.73
C GLU A 226 -23.64 -4.90 -15.48
N GLN A 227 -23.93 -6.21 -15.41
CA GLN A 227 -23.45 -7.08 -14.31
C GLN A 227 -21.92 -7.21 -14.29
N LEU A 228 -21.28 -7.31 -15.46
CA LEU A 228 -19.82 -7.32 -15.58
C LEU A 228 -19.19 -5.99 -15.11
N LEU A 229 -19.81 -4.86 -15.45
CA LEU A 229 -19.32 -3.53 -15.05
C LEU A 229 -19.57 -3.27 -13.56
N ASN A 230 -20.72 -3.68 -13.02
CA ASN A 230 -21.06 -3.52 -11.60
C ASN A 230 -20.29 -4.49 -10.69
N GLY A 231 -19.88 -5.66 -11.19
CA GLY A 231 -19.01 -6.60 -10.48
C GLY A 231 -17.53 -6.22 -10.47
N MET A 232 -17.16 -5.07 -11.06
CA MET A 232 -15.81 -4.49 -11.02
C MET A 232 -15.66 -3.36 -9.97
N GLN A 233 -16.74 -3.01 -9.24
CA GLN A 233 -16.71 -2.13 -8.05
C GLN A 233 -16.49 -2.94 -6.77
#